data_AF-A0A7S4IE36-F1
#
_entry.id   AF-A0A7S4IE36-F1
#
_cell.length_a   1.000
_cell.length_b   1.000
_cell.length_c   1.000
_cell.angle_alpha   90.00
_cell.angle_beta   90.00
_cell.angle_gamma   90.00
#
_symmetry.space_group_name_H-M   'P 1'
#
loop_
_entity.id
_entity.type
_entity.pdbx_description
1 polymer ?
#
loop_
_entity_poly.entity_id
_entity_poly.type
_entity_poly.pdbx_seq_one_letter_code
_entity_poly.pdbx_strand_id
1 'polypeptide(L)'
;ENFMSLEEISKVFGLYELRNRKWHIQPCCATSGDGLYEGLDWLTKALKNQSETGRISSFSFFERKTTDTDSGDSQPGALKTPTDEELLQKVREGSDEPADSNEFLSDFKNGKVHVFDHRSHLRVGFLVLYHDMKKGMKQSAAVEDFTNILRCFFQNAKPQQIRQTFHITMTIFWCHAINLALSAFVASEEYEESLSDEILFVRFLEMFPSLMWSGLWTKHYSKDVLMSPDARSKFVLPDLQPLPAYMTLQSASASNSVLNAVPNDELSDEQFLRAFQSREVQTFDENDLLRICFLVLQRKREQRRAKVVNALMETLQQLLMRLRASGGTKLQFSQTRTYFWIQIVDAAMASLRFMEDGTPEDLDFHGFSVLFPELHPDKNPWSIYYSEDTFDSMEARREFVLPDKKSLPNFF
;
A
#
# COMPACT_ATOMS: atom_id res chain seq x y z
N GLU A 1 34.90 -28.88 6.75
CA GLU A 1 33.51 -28.38 6.76
C GLU A 1 32.59 -29.58 6.96
N ASN A 2 31.66 -29.50 7.90
CA ASN A 2 30.69 -30.56 8.19
C ASN A 2 29.45 -30.30 7.33
N PHE A 3 29.22 -31.11 6.30
CA PHE A 3 27.97 -31.07 5.52
C PHE A 3 27.17 -32.32 5.85
N MET A 4 25.92 -32.11 6.25
CA MET A 4 24.97 -33.19 6.50
C MET A 4 24.43 -33.68 5.15
N SER A 5 24.34 -35.00 4.97
CA SER A 5 23.84 -35.56 3.71
C SER A 5 22.33 -35.32 3.54
N LEU A 6 21.84 -35.38 2.30
CA LEU A 6 20.41 -35.22 2.00
C LEU A 6 19.52 -36.22 2.75
N GLU A 7 20.03 -37.43 2.98
CA GLU A 7 19.34 -38.51 3.70
C GLU A 7 19.22 -38.19 5.19
N GLU A 8 20.28 -37.65 5.79
CA GLU A 8 20.29 -37.22 7.19
C GLU A 8 19.34 -36.03 7.41
N ILE A 9 19.35 -35.03 6.52
CA ILE A 9 18.44 -33.88 6.58
C ILE A 9 16.99 -34.33 6.45
N SER A 10 16.67 -35.18 5.46
CA SER A 10 15.30 -35.69 5.24
C SER A 10 14.77 -36.43 6.46
N LYS A 11 15.64 -37.17 7.16
CA LYS A 11 15.31 -37.92 8.37
C LYS A 11 15.15 -37.01 9.59
N VAL A 12 16.07 -36.07 9.83
CA VAL A 12 16.03 -35.14 10.97
C VAL A 12 14.79 -34.26 10.92
N PHE A 13 14.40 -33.79 9.72
CA PHE A 13 13.23 -32.92 9.53
C PHE A 13 11.92 -33.68 9.27
N GLY A 14 11.92 -35.02 9.34
CA GLY A 14 10.71 -35.83 9.21
C GLY A 14 9.98 -35.65 7.87
N LEU A 15 10.69 -35.34 6.78
CA LEU A 15 10.05 -34.91 5.53
C LEU A 15 9.22 -36.02 4.89
N TYR A 16 9.54 -37.28 5.15
CA TYR A 16 8.78 -38.45 4.70
C TYR A 16 7.34 -38.50 5.27
N GLU A 17 7.06 -37.80 6.36
CA GLU A 17 5.74 -37.73 6.97
C GLU A 17 4.83 -36.69 6.30
N LEU A 18 5.40 -35.76 5.52
CA LEU A 18 4.70 -34.67 4.86
C LEU A 18 4.04 -35.14 3.56
N ARG A 19 2.91 -35.84 3.66
CA ARG A 19 2.16 -36.33 2.49
C ARG A 19 1.25 -35.28 1.83
N ASN A 20 0.88 -34.22 2.55
CA ASN A 20 -0.11 -33.22 2.11
C ASN A 20 0.49 -31.96 1.47
N ARG A 21 1.81 -31.91 1.26
CA ARG A 21 2.49 -30.78 0.62
C ARG A 21 3.70 -31.28 -0.15
N LYS A 22 3.93 -30.70 -1.34
CA LYS A 22 5.16 -30.94 -2.10
C LYS A 22 6.32 -30.26 -1.38
N TRP A 23 7.43 -30.95 -1.28
CA TRP A 23 8.66 -30.46 -0.66
C TRP A 23 9.85 -30.83 -1.55
N HIS A 24 10.94 -30.07 -1.42
CA HIS A 24 12.20 -30.27 -2.14
C HIS A 24 13.34 -29.80 -1.27
N ILE A 25 14.44 -30.54 -1.27
CA ILE A 25 15.68 -30.13 -0.61
C ILE A 25 16.66 -29.74 -1.71
N GLN A 26 17.11 -28.49 -1.66
CA GLN A 26 18.11 -27.98 -2.58
C GLN A 26 19.41 -27.74 -1.81
N PRO A 27 20.49 -28.49 -2.11
CA PRO A 27 21.82 -28.14 -1.64
C PRO A 27 22.18 -26.73 -2.11
N CYS A 28 22.62 -25.86 -1.19
CA CYS A 28 23.03 -24.51 -1.54
C CYS A 28 24.20 -24.01 -0.68
N CYS A 29 24.92 -23.02 -1.20
CA CYS A 29 25.94 -22.29 -0.49
C CYS A 29 25.60 -20.79 -0.54
N ALA A 30 25.26 -20.21 0.60
CA ALA A 30 24.80 -18.82 0.66
C ALA A 30 25.87 -17.80 0.24
N THR A 31 27.16 -18.14 0.41
CA THR A 31 28.27 -17.23 0.11
C THR A 31 28.72 -17.27 -1.34
N SER A 32 28.65 -18.43 -2.02
CA SER A 32 28.94 -18.54 -3.46
C SER A 32 27.70 -18.33 -4.33
N GLY A 33 26.50 -18.51 -3.76
CA GLY A 33 25.23 -18.42 -4.47
C GLY A 33 24.80 -19.73 -5.14
N ASP A 34 25.61 -20.78 -5.08
CA ASP A 34 25.32 -22.07 -5.70
C ASP A 34 24.04 -22.69 -5.12
N GLY A 35 23.18 -23.22 -5.99
CA GLY A 35 21.95 -23.90 -5.59
C GLY A 35 20.78 -22.99 -5.21
N LEU A 36 20.98 -21.67 -5.07
CA LEU A 36 19.89 -20.76 -4.70
C LEU A 36 18.89 -20.58 -5.86
N TYR A 37 19.39 -20.44 -7.09
CA TYR A 37 18.53 -20.26 -8.26
C TYR A 37 17.68 -21.49 -8.54
N GLU A 38 18.25 -22.68 -8.40
CA GLU A 38 17.59 -23.96 -8.59
C GLU A 38 16.48 -24.18 -7.56
N GLY A 39 16.72 -23.76 -6.31
CA GLY A 39 15.72 -23.80 -5.25
C GLY A 39 14.54 -22.86 -5.51
N LEU A 40 14.82 -21.65 -5.99
CA LEU A 40 13.80 -20.65 -6.36
C LEU A 40 13.02 -21.03 -7.63
N ASP A 41 13.67 -21.63 -8.62
CA ASP A 41 13.02 -22.16 -9.82
C ASP A 41 12.06 -23.30 -9.48
N TRP A 42 12.49 -24.23 -8.61
CA TRP A 42 11.60 -25.28 -8.11
C TRP A 42 10.38 -24.72 -7.39
N LEU A 43 10.58 -23.74 -6.49
CA LEU A 43 9.48 -23.09 -5.76
C LEU A 43 8.48 -22.44 -6.73
N THR A 44 8.98 -21.72 -7.73
CA THR A 44 8.15 -21.06 -8.74
C THR A 44 7.30 -22.07 -9.53
N LYS A 45 7.89 -23.20 -9.93
CA LYS A 45 7.18 -24.29 -10.61
C LYS A 45 6.17 -24.97 -9.69
N ALA A 46 6.50 -25.18 -8.42
CA ALA A 46 5.61 -25.77 -7.44
C ALA A 46 4.37 -24.91 -7.20
N LEU A 47 4.52 -23.58 -7.17
CA LEU A 47 3.42 -22.62 -7.02
C LEU A 47 2.53 -22.54 -8.27
N LYS A 48 3.12 -22.49 -9.47
CA LYS A 48 2.35 -22.48 -10.74
C LYS A 48 1.50 -23.74 -10.93
N ASN A 49 2.03 -24.89 -10.56
CA ASN A 49 1.28 -26.14 -10.65
C ASN A 49 0.13 -26.23 -9.64
N GLN A 50 0.15 -25.46 -8.54
CA GLN A 50 -0.98 -25.32 -7.63
C GLN A 50 -2.09 -24.42 -8.20
N SER A 51 -1.74 -23.41 -9.00
CA SER A 51 -2.75 -22.53 -9.64
C SER A 51 -3.54 -23.20 -10.76
N GLU A 52 -3.01 -24.24 -11.42
CA GLU A 52 -3.71 -24.93 -12.52
C GLU A 52 -4.64 -26.06 -12.06
N THR A 53 -4.48 -26.59 -10.83
CA THR A 53 -5.29 -27.70 -10.30
C THR A 53 -6.29 -27.29 -9.22
N GLY A 54 -6.29 -26.03 -8.80
CA GLY A 54 -7.33 -25.48 -7.93
C GLY A 54 -8.22 -24.52 -8.70
N ARG A 55 -9.51 -24.87 -8.87
CA ARG A 55 -10.57 -23.84 -8.89
C ARG A 55 -10.18 -22.81 -7.83
N ILE A 56 -10.11 -21.53 -8.18
CA ILE A 56 -9.93 -20.45 -7.21
C ILE A 56 -11.14 -20.52 -6.27
N SER A 57 -11.02 -21.30 -5.20
CA SER A 57 -11.98 -21.29 -4.12
C SER A 57 -11.84 -19.94 -3.46
N SER A 58 -12.92 -19.16 -3.51
CA SER A 58 -13.23 -18.04 -2.62
C SER A 58 -12.24 -17.84 -1.47
N PHE A 59 -11.52 -16.71 -1.50
CA PHE A 59 -11.15 -15.98 -0.28
C PHE A 59 -10.22 -16.65 0.76
N SER A 60 -9.14 -17.30 0.31
CA SER A 60 -7.99 -17.67 1.18
C SER A 60 -7.28 -16.48 1.86
N PHE A 61 -7.76 -15.25 1.66
CA PHE A 61 -7.15 -14.00 2.14
C PHE A 61 -7.58 -13.60 3.56
N PHE A 62 -8.74 -14.07 4.02
CA PHE A 62 -9.26 -13.80 5.38
C PHE A 62 -9.46 -15.07 6.22
N GLU A 63 -9.10 -16.25 5.71
CA GLU A 63 -9.20 -17.51 6.44
C GLU A 63 -7.94 -17.78 7.29
N ARG A 64 -8.14 -18.01 8.59
CA ARG A 64 -7.21 -18.77 9.40
C ARG A 64 -7.43 -20.24 9.04
N LYS A 65 -6.38 -20.96 8.64
CA LYS A 65 -6.39 -22.44 8.81
C LYS A 65 -6.55 -22.71 10.30
N THR A 66 -7.77 -23.02 10.73
CA THR A 66 -7.98 -23.72 11.99
C THR A 66 -7.41 -25.11 11.79
N THR A 67 -6.18 -25.32 12.27
CA THR A 67 -5.73 -26.68 12.53
C THR A 67 -6.63 -27.25 13.59
N ASP A 68 -7.39 -28.28 13.23
CA ASP A 68 -8.07 -29.18 14.15
C ASP A 68 -7.09 -29.58 15.27
N THR A 69 -7.24 -28.94 16.41
CA THR A 69 -6.81 -29.48 17.70
C THR A 69 -7.89 -29.06 18.68
N ASP A 70 -8.87 -29.95 18.77
CA ASP A 70 -9.78 -30.05 19.89
C ASP A 70 -8.95 -30.11 21.17
N SER A 71 -8.88 -28.98 21.87
CA SER A 71 -8.50 -28.93 23.27
C SER A 71 -9.31 -27.81 23.89
N GLY A 72 -10.32 -28.25 24.65
CA GLY A 72 -11.26 -27.38 25.33
C GLY A 72 -10.54 -26.46 26.31
N ASP A 73 -10.58 -25.17 26.01
CA ASP A 73 -10.73 -24.15 27.04
C ASP A 73 -11.48 -22.96 26.43
N SER A 74 -12.79 -22.94 26.67
CA SER A 74 -13.66 -21.88 26.17
C SER A 74 -13.50 -20.65 27.06
N GLN A 75 -12.79 -19.63 26.58
CA GLN A 75 -12.93 -18.29 27.15
C GLN A 75 -14.36 -17.78 26.88
N PRO A 76 -15.10 -17.28 27.91
CA PRO A 76 -16.42 -16.72 27.70
C PRO A 76 -16.31 -15.37 26.99
N GLY A 77 -16.76 -15.27 25.74
CA GLY A 77 -16.94 -13.99 25.05
C GLY A 77 -16.39 -13.87 23.62
N ALA A 78 -15.78 -14.91 23.05
CA ALA A 78 -15.37 -14.87 21.64
C ALA A 78 -16.60 -14.88 20.70
N LEU A 79 -16.74 -13.84 19.88
CA LEU A 79 -17.76 -13.77 18.82
C LEU A 79 -17.60 -14.99 17.91
N LYS A 80 -18.63 -15.84 17.83
CA LYS A 80 -18.65 -16.99 16.91
C LYS A 80 -18.62 -16.45 15.47
N THR A 81 -17.61 -16.83 14.70
CA THR A 81 -17.54 -16.51 13.27
C THR A 81 -18.71 -17.21 12.56
N PRO A 82 -19.58 -16.47 11.85
CA PRO A 82 -20.68 -17.07 11.09
C PRO A 82 -20.16 -17.93 9.93
N THR A 83 -20.95 -18.92 9.51
CA THR A 83 -20.66 -19.71 8.30
C THR A 83 -21.07 -18.95 7.04
N ASP A 84 -20.48 -19.30 5.89
CA ASP A 84 -20.86 -18.69 4.61
C ASP A 84 -22.35 -18.92 4.29
N GLU A 85 -22.92 -20.06 4.66
CA GLU A 85 -24.35 -20.35 4.47
C GLU A 85 -25.24 -19.42 5.30
N GLU A 86 -24.88 -19.16 6.56
CA GLU A 86 -25.57 -18.21 7.44
C GLU A 86 -25.50 -16.78 6.87
N LEU A 87 -24.35 -16.41 6.28
CA LEU A 87 -24.15 -15.08 5.69
C LEU A 87 -24.89 -14.94 4.37
N LEU A 88 -24.87 -15.96 3.50
CA LEU A 88 -25.67 -15.99 2.27
C LEU A 88 -27.17 -15.95 2.57
N GLN A 89 -27.62 -16.58 3.65
CA GLN A 89 -29.00 -16.44 4.11
C GLN A 89 -29.33 -14.99 4.46
N LYS A 90 -28.44 -14.28 5.17
CA LYS A 90 -28.60 -12.84 5.42
C LYS A 90 -28.58 -11.99 4.16
N VAL A 91 -27.84 -12.40 3.11
CA VAL A 91 -27.88 -11.72 1.82
C VAL A 91 -29.26 -11.85 1.18
N ARG A 92 -29.85 -13.06 1.18
CA ARG A 92 -31.17 -13.36 0.62
C ARG A 92 -32.33 -12.72 1.37
N GLU A 93 -32.23 -12.62 2.70
CA GLU A 93 -33.27 -12.05 3.56
C GLU A 93 -33.16 -10.52 3.70
N GLY A 94 -32.07 -9.91 3.21
CA GLY A 94 -31.85 -8.48 3.27
C GLY A 94 -32.81 -7.71 2.37
N SER A 95 -33.30 -6.56 2.87
CA SER A 95 -34.08 -5.60 2.08
C SER A 95 -33.24 -4.38 1.73
N ASP A 96 -33.35 -3.90 0.50
CA ASP A 96 -32.64 -2.74 -0.04
C ASP A 96 -33.62 -1.60 -0.34
N GLU A 97 -34.25 -1.02 0.69
CA GLU A 97 -35.20 0.08 0.53
C GLU A 97 -34.55 1.47 0.73
N PRO A 98 -34.77 2.45 -0.17
CA PRO A 98 -35.43 2.33 -1.48
C PRO A 98 -34.66 1.47 -2.48
N ALA A 99 -35.37 0.77 -3.36
CA ALA A 99 -34.77 -0.13 -4.34
C ALA A 99 -33.86 0.61 -5.32
N ASP A 100 -34.25 1.79 -5.79
CA ASP A 100 -33.43 2.59 -6.70
C ASP A 100 -32.18 3.13 -5.99
N SER A 101 -31.00 2.88 -6.58
CA SER A 101 -29.72 3.24 -5.98
C SER A 101 -29.48 4.76 -5.90
N ASN A 102 -30.04 5.54 -6.85
CA ASN A 102 -29.90 7.00 -6.83
C ASN A 102 -30.80 7.63 -5.77
N GLU A 103 -32.05 7.15 -5.66
CA GLU A 103 -32.98 7.52 -4.59
C GLU A 103 -32.39 7.18 -3.23
N PHE A 104 -31.89 5.96 -3.05
CA PHE A 104 -31.23 5.53 -1.82
C PHE A 104 -30.05 6.43 -1.44
N LEU A 105 -29.11 6.70 -2.36
CA LEU A 105 -27.96 7.59 -2.07
C LEU A 105 -28.40 9.02 -1.75
N SER A 106 -29.44 9.53 -2.42
CA SER A 106 -30.01 10.85 -2.15
C SER A 106 -30.61 10.91 -0.75
N ASP A 107 -31.46 9.94 -0.39
CA ASP A 107 -32.08 9.86 0.92
C ASP A 107 -31.05 9.65 2.03
N PHE A 108 -30.00 8.86 1.75
CA PHE A 108 -28.87 8.67 2.65
C PHE A 108 -28.14 9.99 2.91
N LYS A 109 -27.74 10.73 1.86
CA LYS A 109 -27.07 12.03 2.04
C LYS A 109 -27.90 13.05 2.83
N ASN A 110 -29.22 13.00 2.67
CA ASN A 110 -30.17 13.89 3.32
C ASN A 110 -30.61 13.41 4.72
N GLY A 111 -30.07 12.29 5.24
CA GLY A 111 -30.41 11.79 6.58
C GLY A 111 -31.85 11.27 6.71
N LYS A 112 -32.48 10.89 5.58
CA LYS A 112 -33.88 10.42 5.54
C LYS A 112 -34.02 8.91 5.73
N VAL A 113 -32.93 8.16 5.65
CA VAL A 113 -32.93 6.70 5.82
C VAL A 113 -33.32 6.33 7.25
N HIS A 114 -34.40 5.55 7.38
CA HIS A 114 -35.02 5.24 8.67
C HIS A 114 -34.29 4.15 9.48
N VAL A 115 -33.55 3.26 8.82
CA VAL A 115 -32.73 2.21 9.46
C VAL A 115 -31.35 2.19 8.83
N PHE A 116 -30.33 2.53 9.61
CA PHE A 116 -28.93 2.39 9.19
C PHE A 116 -28.34 1.11 9.76
N ASP A 117 -28.48 0.02 8.99
CA ASP A 117 -27.91 -1.27 9.32
C ASP A 117 -26.59 -1.52 8.57
N HIS A 118 -25.97 -2.66 8.87
CA HIS A 118 -24.70 -3.05 8.24
C HIS A 118 -24.84 -3.20 6.72
N ARG A 119 -25.96 -3.75 6.23
CA ARG A 119 -26.22 -3.90 4.80
C ARG A 119 -26.30 -2.54 4.09
N SER A 120 -27.00 -1.57 4.67
CA SER A 120 -27.06 -0.21 4.15
C SER A 120 -25.68 0.45 4.07
N HIS A 121 -24.82 0.22 5.06
CA HIS A 121 -23.44 0.71 5.03
C HIS A 121 -22.63 0.10 3.87
N LEU A 122 -22.74 -1.22 3.67
CA LEU A 122 -22.11 -1.91 2.55
C LEU A 122 -22.66 -1.43 1.21
N ARG A 123 -23.97 -1.15 1.12
CA ARG A 123 -24.61 -0.64 -0.11
C ARG A 123 -24.08 0.73 -0.49
N VAL A 124 -23.98 1.66 0.46
CA VAL A 124 -23.37 2.97 0.21
C VAL A 124 -21.91 2.82 -0.21
N GLY A 125 -21.13 2.01 0.50
CA GLY A 125 -19.73 1.78 0.16
C GLY A 125 -19.55 1.17 -1.23
N PHE A 126 -20.37 0.18 -1.59
CA PHE A 126 -20.38 -0.44 -2.92
C PHE A 126 -20.68 0.60 -4.00
N LEU A 127 -21.79 1.33 -3.89
CA LEU A 127 -22.22 2.28 -4.92
C LEU A 127 -21.18 3.39 -5.15
N VAL A 128 -20.65 3.97 -4.08
CA VAL A 128 -19.63 5.03 -4.16
C VAL A 128 -18.36 4.51 -4.83
N LEU A 129 -17.81 3.42 -4.30
CA LEU A 129 -16.56 2.86 -4.82
C LEU A 129 -16.70 2.34 -6.26
N TYR A 130 -17.85 1.76 -6.60
CA TYR A 130 -18.16 1.28 -7.94
C TYR A 130 -18.30 2.41 -8.95
N HIS A 131 -19.03 3.48 -8.60
CA HIS A 131 -19.19 4.65 -9.47
C HIS A 131 -17.87 5.38 -9.67
N ASP A 132 -17.05 5.53 -8.63
CA ASP A 132 -15.76 6.18 -8.71
C ASP A 132 -14.77 5.37 -9.55
N MET A 133 -14.77 4.05 -9.40
CA MET A 133 -14.03 3.14 -10.26
C MET A 133 -14.46 3.27 -11.73
N LYS A 134 -15.78 3.30 -12.02
CA LYS A 134 -16.30 3.52 -13.39
C LYS A 134 -15.89 4.87 -13.99
N LYS A 135 -15.73 5.89 -13.15
CA LYS A 135 -15.22 7.21 -13.55
C LYS A 135 -13.69 7.27 -13.68
N GLY A 136 -12.97 6.20 -13.35
CA GLY A 136 -11.51 6.17 -13.34
C GLY A 136 -10.89 7.02 -12.22
N MET A 137 -11.63 7.28 -11.15
CA MET A 137 -11.14 8.06 -10.01
C MET A 137 -10.09 7.28 -9.21
N LYS A 138 -9.17 8.01 -8.57
CA LYS A 138 -8.17 7.41 -7.67
C LYS A 138 -8.86 6.86 -6.42
N GLN A 139 -8.38 5.75 -5.88
CA GLN A 139 -8.93 5.14 -4.66
C GLN A 139 -8.94 6.10 -3.45
N SER A 140 -7.94 6.98 -3.35
CA SER A 140 -7.90 7.99 -2.28
C SER A 140 -9.09 8.95 -2.35
N ALA A 141 -9.49 9.35 -3.57
CA ALA A 141 -10.67 10.19 -3.78
C ALA A 141 -11.95 9.41 -3.41
N ALA A 142 -12.01 8.12 -3.73
CA ALA A 142 -13.16 7.28 -3.39
C ALA A 142 -13.33 7.07 -1.87
N VAL A 143 -12.22 6.97 -1.12
CA VAL A 143 -12.26 6.95 0.36
C VAL A 143 -12.76 8.29 0.92
N GLU A 144 -12.32 9.40 0.32
CA GLU A 144 -12.75 10.74 0.70
C GLU A 144 -14.24 10.95 0.42
N ASP A 145 -14.72 10.55 -0.76
CA ASP A 145 -16.13 10.63 -1.16
C ASP A 145 -17.02 9.77 -0.26
N PHE A 146 -16.62 8.53 0.03
CA PHE A 146 -17.33 7.67 0.97
C PHE A 146 -17.38 8.27 2.38
N THR A 147 -16.26 8.83 2.84
CA THR A 147 -16.17 9.53 4.13
C THR A 147 -17.07 10.76 4.19
N ASN A 148 -17.09 11.56 3.13
CA ASN A 148 -17.91 12.76 3.02
C ASN A 148 -19.41 12.42 3.02
N ILE A 149 -19.81 11.37 2.31
CA ILE A 149 -21.19 10.89 2.29
C ILE A 149 -21.66 10.45 3.68
N LEU A 150 -20.84 9.68 4.39
CA LEU A 150 -21.15 9.28 5.77
C LEU A 150 -21.21 10.48 6.71
N ARG A 151 -20.31 11.46 6.54
CA ARG A 151 -20.31 12.69 7.35
C ARG A 151 -21.58 13.52 7.12
N CYS A 152 -21.99 13.71 5.87
CA CYS A 152 -23.24 14.40 5.53
C CYS A 152 -24.46 13.67 6.13
N PHE A 153 -24.49 12.34 6.04
CA PHE A 153 -25.55 11.54 6.66
C PHE A 153 -25.63 11.77 8.17
N PHE A 154 -24.51 11.64 8.90
CA PHE A 154 -24.52 11.86 10.35
C PHE A 154 -24.86 13.32 10.70
N GLN A 155 -24.45 14.32 9.92
CA GLN A 155 -24.84 15.70 10.17
C GLN A 155 -26.35 15.95 10.00
N ASN A 156 -26.97 15.32 9.02
CA ASN A 156 -28.38 15.54 8.68
C ASN A 156 -29.36 14.59 9.40
N ALA A 157 -28.87 13.44 9.90
CA ALA A 157 -29.69 12.44 10.57
C ALA A 157 -30.17 12.92 11.95
N LYS A 158 -31.44 12.64 12.26
CA LYS A 158 -32.05 13.02 13.54
C LYS A 158 -31.42 12.23 14.70
N PRO A 159 -30.90 12.88 15.76
CA PRO A 159 -30.24 12.20 16.88
C PRO A 159 -31.11 11.16 17.61
N GLN A 160 -32.44 11.28 17.54
CA GLN A 160 -33.37 10.31 18.13
C GLN A 160 -33.48 9.01 17.34
N GLN A 161 -33.02 8.97 16.08
CA GLN A 161 -33.16 7.82 15.18
C GLN A 161 -31.86 7.03 15.03
N ILE A 162 -30.69 7.69 15.11
CA ILE A 162 -29.39 7.07 14.86
C ILE A 162 -28.36 7.54 15.87
N ARG A 163 -27.66 6.59 16.50
CA ARG A 163 -26.56 6.91 17.43
C ARG A 163 -25.41 7.53 16.63
N GLN A 164 -25.16 8.81 16.88
CA GLN A 164 -24.14 9.59 16.17
C GLN A 164 -22.73 9.23 16.64
N THR A 165 -22.06 8.31 15.94
CA THR A 165 -20.62 8.09 16.10
C THR A 165 -19.99 7.80 14.75
N PHE A 166 -19.68 8.85 13.99
CA PHE A 166 -18.75 8.72 12.87
C PHE A 166 -17.41 8.22 13.41
N HIS A 167 -16.87 7.19 12.78
CA HIS A 167 -15.68 6.48 13.26
C HIS A 167 -14.73 6.26 12.10
N ILE A 168 -13.71 7.12 12.01
CA ILE A 168 -12.86 7.18 10.81
C ILE A 168 -12.12 5.86 10.54
N THR A 169 -11.56 5.20 11.56
CA THR A 169 -10.84 3.92 11.36
C THR A 169 -11.76 2.80 10.88
N MET A 170 -13.00 2.74 11.40
CA MET A 170 -14.02 1.79 10.97
C MET A 170 -14.45 2.06 9.52
N THR A 171 -14.66 3.32 9.16
CA THR A 171 -14.98 3.74 7.80
C THR A 171 -13.89 3.34 6.82
N ILE A 172 -12.62 3.62 7.15
CA ILE A 172 -11.47 3.26 6.30
C ILE A 172 -11.34 1.74 6.18
N PHE A 173 -11.55 1.00 7.27
CA PHE A 173 -11.55 -0.47 7.25
C PHE A 173 -12.58 -1.04 6.26
N TRP A 174 -13.84 -0.61 6.36
CA TRP A 174 -14.89 -1.11 5.46
C TRP A 174 -14.70 -0.64 4.03
N CYS A 175 -14.23 0.59 3.83
CA CYS A 175 -13.85 1.09 2.51
C CYS A 175 -12.80 0.18 1.86
N HIS A 176 -11.76 -0.20 2.60
CA HIS A 176 -10.71 -1.10 2.13
C HIS A 176 -11.24 -2.51 1.82
N ALA A 177 -12.06 -3.07 2.71
CA ALA A 177 -12.65 -4.41 2.54
C ALA A 177 -13.56 -4.49 1.31
N ILE A 178 -14.43 -3.49 1.12
CA ILE A 178 -15.34 -3.43 -0.03
C ILE A 178 -14.54 -3.23 -1.32
N ASN A 179 -13.57 -2.30 -1.34
CA ASN A 179 -12.77 -2.01 -2.53
C ASN A 179 -11.98 -3.23 -3.02
N LEU A 180 -11.41 -4.00 -2.09
CA LEU A 180 -10.72 -5.25 -2.40
C LEU A 180 -11.67 -6.28 -3.02
N ALA A 181 -12.84 -6.50 -2.40
CA ALA A 181 -13.84 -7.41 -2.92
C ALA A 181 -14.36 -6.93 -4.28
N LEU A 182 -14.54 -5.62 -4.47
CA LEU A 182 -15.02 -5.03 -5.71
C LEU A 182 -14.03 -5.26 -6.86
N SER A 183 -12.73 -5.17 -6.57
CA SER A 183 -11.67 -5.45 -7.55
C SER A 183 -11.72 -6.91 -8.02
N ALA A 184 -11.97 -7.85 -7.09
CA ALA A 184 -12.16 -9.26 -7.42
C ALA A 184 -13.51 -9.50 -8.12
N PHE A 185 -14.55 -8.74 -7.78
CA PHE A 185 -15.87 -8.81 -8.41
C PHE A 185 -15.79 -8.50 -9.90
N VAL A 186 -15.21 -7.36 -10.24
CA VAL A 186 -15.12 -6.87 -11.62
C VAL A 186 -14.23 -7.76 -12.50
N ALA A 187 -13.28 -8.48 -11.90
CA ALA A 187 -12.43 -9.44 -12.60
C ALA A 187 -13.08 -10.83 -12.78
N SER A 188 -14.25 -11.07 -12.20
CA SER A 188 -14.94 -12.37 -12.23
C SER A 188 -15.93 -12.48 -13.39
N GLU A 189 -16.31 -13.71 -13.73
CA GLU A 189 -17.37 -13.99 -14.73
C GLU A 189 -18.77 -13.59 -14.24
N GLU A 190 -18.96 -13.36 -12.93
CA GLU A 190 -20.22 -12.95 -12.33
C GLU A 190 -20.56 -11.46 -12.60
N TYR A 191 -19.54 -10.68 -12.96
CA TYR A 191 -19.67 -9.26 -13.27
C TYR A 191 -20.12 -9.05 -14.72
N GLU A 192 -21.21 -8.28 -14.87
CA GLU A 192 -21.71 -7.87 -16.18
C GLU A 192 -22.09 -6.39 -16.13
N GLU A 193 -21.37 -5.56 -16.89
CA GLU A 193 -21.50 -4.10 -16.85
C GLU A 193 -22.88 -3.57 -17.27
N SER A 194 -23.64 -4.38 -18.03
CA SER A 194 -24.98 -4.05 -18.53
C SER A 194 -26.05 -4.06 -17.43
N LEU A 195 -25.79 -4.72 -16.29
CA LEU A 195 -26.73 -4.88 -15.19
C LEU A 195 -26.88 -3.61 -14.38
N SER A 196 -28.03 -3.47 -13.72
CA SER A 196 -28.28 -2.35 -12.82
C SER A 196 -27.48 -2.46 -11.53
N ASP A 197 -27.23 -1.33 -10.86
CA ASP A 197 -26.48 -1.27 -9.60
C ASP A 197 -27.10 -2.15 -8.51
N GLU A 198 -28.42 -2.29 -8.50
CA GLU A 198 -29.17 -3.13 -7.54
C GLU A 198 -28.83 -4.61 -7.71
N ILE A 199 -28.82 -5.08 -8.96
CA ILE A 199 -28.50 -6.48 -9.28
C ILE A 199 -27.01 -6.73 -8.98
N LEU A 200 -26.14 -5.81 -9.37
CA LEU A 200 -24.71 -5.92 -9.13
C LEU A 200 -24.38 -5.95 -7.64
N PHE A 201 -25.06 -5.17 -6.82
CA PHE A 201 -24.88 -5.17 -5.37
C PHE A 201 -25.25 -6.52 -4.74
N VAL A 202 -26.37 -7.13 -5.16
CA VAL A 202 -26.78 -8.45 -4.67
C VAL A 202 -25.75 -9.51 -5.08
N ARG A 203 -25.36 -9.57 -6.36
CA ARG A 203 -24.33 -10.51 -6.83
C ARG A 203 -22.99 -10.33 -6.13
N PHE A 204 -22.61 -9.08 -5.88
CA PHE A 204 -21.42 -8.74 -5.13
C PHE A 204 -21.43 -9.35 -3.72
N LEU A 205 -22.54 -9.21 -3.00
CA LEU A 205 -22.68 -9.81 -1.67
C LEU A 205 -22.81 -11.33 -1.69
N GLU A 206 -23.43 -11.91 -2.73
CA GLU A 206 -23.49 -13.37 -2.91
C GLU A 206 -22.10 -13.97 -3.17
N MET A 207 -21.23 -13.27 -3.90
CA MET A 207 -19.86 -13.72 -4.10
C MET A 207 -18.95 -13.46 -2.90
N PHE A 208 -19.24 -12.42 -2.10
CA PHE A 208 -18.46 -12.05 -0.91
C PHE A 208 -19.32 -11.98 0.36
N PRO A 209 -19.93 -13.09 0.79
CA PRO A 209 -20.87 -13.10 1.92
C PRO A 209 -20.20 -12.73 3.25
N SER A 210 -18.89 -12.95 3.38
CA SER A 210 -18.09 -12.53 4.54
C SER A 210 -18.20 -11.03 4.87
N LEU A 211 -18.45 -10.17 3.88
CA LEU A 211 -18.68 -8.74 4.11
C LEU A 211 -19.91 -8.47 4.96
N MET A 212 -20.94 -9.33 4.93
CA MET A 212 -22.15 -9.21 5.74
C MET A 212 -21.90 -9.48 7.24
N TRP A 213 -20.72 -9.97 7.61
CA TRP A 213 -20.34 -10.12 9.00
C TRP A 213 -19.77 -8.82 9.56
N SER A 214 -20.57 -8.05 10.30
CA SER A 214 -20.15 -6.79 10.94
C SER A 214 -18.97 -6.93 11.92
N GLY A 215 -18.65 -8.16 12.35
CA GLY A 215 -17.49 -8.49 13.17
C GLY A 215 -16.18 -8.69 12.40
N LEU A 216 -16.16 -8.51 11.07
CA LEU A 216 -14.97 -8.80 10.23
C LEU A 216 -13.70 -8.10 10.70
N TRP A 217 -13.82 -6.88 11.25
CA TRP A 217 -12.70 -6.11 11.80
C TRP A 217 -11.98 -6.81 12.96
N THR A 218 -12.63 -7.73 13.67
CA THR A 218 -12.05 -8.45 14.84
C THR A 218 -10.87 -9.33 14.46
N LYS A 219 -10.68 -9.63 13.17
CA LYS A 219 -9.50 -10.33 12.65
C LYS A 219 -8.25 -9.43 12.63
N HIS A 220 -8.45 -8.12 12.54
CA HIS A 220 -7.38 -7.14 12.32
C HIS A 220 -7.14 -6.23 13.52
N TYR A 221 -8.20 -5.88 14.24
CA TYR A 221 -8.13 -4.99 15.39
C TYR A 221 -8.56 -5.67 16.68
N SER A 222 -7.84 -5.40 17.77
CA SER A 222 -8.35 -5.62 19.11
C SER A 222 -9.49 -4.64 19.41
N LYS A 223 -10.37 -5.04 20.33
CA LYS A 223 -11.46 -4.17 20.78
C LYS A 223 -10.93 -2.88 21.43
N ASP A 224 -9.80 -2.96 22.13
CA ASP A 224 -9.22 -1.82 22.85
C ASP A 224 -8.68 -0.77 21.87
N VAL A 225 -8.01 -1.19 20.80
CA VAL A 225 -7.51 -0.28 19.76
C VAL A 225 -8.66 0.32 18.96
N LEU A 226 -9.58 -0.51 18.44
CA LEU A 226 -10.63 -0.01 17.55
C LEU A 226 -11.65 0.85 18.27
N MET A 227 -11.99 0.55 19.54
CA MET A 227 -12.97 1.34 20.30
C MET A 227 -12.37 2.59 20.97
N SER A 228 -11.08 2.84 20.79
CA SER A 228 -10.38 3.99 21.37
C SER A 228 -10.91 5.34 20.83
N PRO A 229 -10.77 6.43 21.60
CA PRO A 229 -11.09 7.78 21.11
C PRO A 229 -10.29 8.16 19.86
N ASP A 230 -9.02 7.75 19.81
CA ASP A 230 -8.11 7.99 18.69
C ASP A 230 -8.63 7.35 17.40
N ALA A 231 -9.04 6.08 17.43
CA ALA A 231 -9.53 5.38 16.24
C ALA A 231 -10.83 5.99 15.68
N ARG A 232 -11.59 6.74 16.50
CA ARG A 232 -12.78 7.48 16.06
C ARG A 232 -12.46 8.74 15.29
N SER A 233 -11.43 9.49 15.71
CA SER A 233 -11.09 10.80 15.15
C SER A 233 -9.97 10.77 14.11
N LYS A 234 -9.05 9.80 14.19
CA LYS A 234 -7.96 9.58 13.22
C LYS A 234 -7.83 8.11 12.84
N PHE A 235 -7.23 7.84 11.67
CA PHE A 235 -6.94 6.47 11.25
C PHE A 235 -5.87 5.88 12.15
N VAL A 236 -6.14 4.70 12.72
CA VAL A 236 -5.19 3.92 13.51
C VAL A 236 -4.95 2.60 12.79
N LEU A 237 -3.69 2.17 12.70
CA LEU A 237 -3.34 0.90 12.06
C LEU A 237 -3.82 -0.30 12.89
N PRO A 238 -4.13 -1.44 12.24
CA PRO A 238 -4.50 -2.65 12.96
C PRO A 238 -3.36 -3.23 13.79
N ASP A 239 -3.69 -3.76 14.96
CA ASP A 239 -2.74 -4.28 15.96
C ASP A 239 -2.67 -5.81 15.99
N LEU A 240 -3.69 -6.54 15.49
CA LEU A 240 -3.68 -8.01 15.46
C LEU A 240 -3.10 -8.55 14.16
N GLN A 241 -3.59 -8.06 13.03
CA GLN A 241 -3.12 -8.45 11.70
C GLN A 241 -3.20 -7.24 10.76
N PRO A 242 -2.16 -7.00 9.94
CA PRO A 242 -2.21 -5.91 8.97
C PRO A 242 -3.45 -6.07 8.07
N LEU A 243 -4.01 -4.95 7.62
CA LEU A 243 -5.09 -5.02 6.63
C LEU A 243 -4.54 -5.76 5.42
N PRO A 244 -5.32 -6.69 4.85
CA PRO A 244 -4.81 -7.52 3.78
C PRO A 244 -4.37 -6.62 2.61
N ALA A 245 -3.09 -6.74 2.23
CA ALA A 245 -2.45 -5.77 1.37
C ALA A 245 -3.12 -5.76 -0.02
N TYR A 246 -3.63 -4.60 -0.42
CA TYR A 246 -4.13 -4.34 -1.78
C TYR A 246 -3.03 -4.38 -2.87
N MET A 247 -1.81 -4.84 -2.58
CA MET A 247 -0.67 -4.70 -3.49
C MET A 247 -0.28 -5.93 -4.32
N THR A 248 -1.16 -6.93 -4.50
CA THR A 248 -0.76 -8.11 -5.30
C THR A 248 -1.83 -8.80 -6.15
N LEU A 249 -2.94 -8.14 -6.49
CA LEU A 249 -3.85 -8.64 -7.54
C LEU A 249 -4.22 -7.60 -8.61
N GLN A 250 -3.44 -6.52 -8.70
CA GLN A 250 -3.40 -5.64 -9.87
C GLN A 250 -1.97 -5.26 -10.29
N SER A 251 -0.98 -6.07 -9.86
CA SER A 251 0.43 -5.94 -10.27
C SER A 251 0.89 -7.07 -11.20
N ALA A 252 -0.03 -7.96 -11.61
CA ALA A 252 0.28 -9.05 -12.54
C ALA A 252 -0.55 -9.03 -13.84
N SER A 253 -1.62 -8.22 -13.97
CA SER A 253 -2.46 -8.28 -15.16
C SER A 253 -3.24 -7.02 -15.56
N ALA A 254 -3.10 -5.87 -14.91
CA ALA A 254 -3.72 -4.62 -15.39
C ALA A 254 -2.65 -3.62 -15.83
N SER A 255 -2.58 -3.44 -17.15
CA SER A 255 -2.15 -2.21 -17.80
C SER A 255 -0.85 -1.56 -17.29
N ASN A 256 0.25 -2.02 -17.88
CA ASN A 256 1.45 -1.23 -18.23
C ASN A 256 1.15 0.04 -19.09
N SER A 257 -0.05 0.63 -19.00
CA SER A 257 -0.49 1.70 -19.91
C SER A 257 -0.97 3.00 -19.26
N VAL A 258 -1.12 3.12 -17.93
CA VAL A 258 -1.66 4.36 -17.30
C VAL A 258 -0.66 5.13 -16.42
N LEU A 259 0.53 4.59 -16.13
CA LEU A 259 1.66 5.40 -15.60
C LEU A 259 2.41 6.18 -16.69
N ASN A 260 1.96 6.10 -17.95
CA ASN A 260 2.65 6.68 -19.10
C ASN A 260 2.33 8.16 -19.36
N ALA A 261 1.58 8.85 -18.49
CA ALA A 261 1.14 10.23 -18.76
C ALA A 261 1.02 11.19 -17.57
N VAL A 262 1.18 10.75 -16.32
CA VAL A 262 1.06 11.67 -15.16
C VAL A 262 2.43 12.28 -14.85
N PRO A 263 2.58 13.63 -14.86
CA PRO A 263 3.82 14.29 -14.47
C PRO A 263 4.22 13.93 -13.03
N ASN A 264 5.52 13.84 -12.76
CA ASN A 264 6.02 13.47 -11.43
C ASN A 264 5.52 14.40 -10.32
N ASP A 265 5.35 15.69 -10.63
CA ASP A 265 4.86 16.71 -9.69
C ASP A 265 3.41 16.46 -9.22
N GLU A 266 2.62 15.70 -9.99
CA GLU A 266 1.25 15.33 -9.63
C GLU A 266 1.16 14.02 -8.81
N LEU A 267 2.28 13.31 -8.67
CA LEU A 267 2.36 12.12 -7.83
C LEU A 267 2.49 12.54 -6.37
N SER A 268 1.81 11.85 -5.46
CA SER A 268 2.11 11.95 -4.02
C SER A 268 3.51 11.40 -3.72
N ASP A 269 4.10 11.78 -2.59
CA ASP A 269 5.42 11.34 -2.17
C ASP A 269 5.57 9.81 -2.07
N GLU A 270 4.51 9.12 -1.64
CA GLU A 270 4.46 7.65 -1.62
C GLU A 270 4.39 7.04 -3.01
N GLN A 271 3.61 7.64 -3.92
CA GLN A 271 3.49 7.16 -5.30
C GLN A 271 4.80 7.37 -6.06
N PHE A 272 5.40 8.55 -5.92
CA PHE A 272 6.69 8.87 -6.54
C PHE A 272 7.81 7.97 -6.02
N LEU A 273 7.89 7.75 -4.69
CA LEU A 273 8.88 6.83 -4.12
C LEU A 273 8.73 5.42 -4.68
N ARG A 274 7.51 4.89 -4.73
CA ARG A 274 7.25 3.53 -5.25
C ARG A 274 7.64 3.42 -6.71
N ALA A 275 7.23 4.38 -7.54
CA ALA A 275 7.60 4.42 -8.95
C ALA A 275 9.12 4.52 -9.15
N PHE A 276 9.82 5.27 -8.29
CA PHE A 276 11.28 5.36 -8.31
C PHE A 276 11.92 4.00 -7.95
N GLN A 277 11.44 3.35 -6.89
CA GLN A 277 11.93 2.04 -6.42
C GLN A 277 11.68 0.93 -7.45
N SER A 278 10.53 0.94 -8.12
CA SER A 278 10.22 0.03 -9.24
C SER A 278 10.91 0.41 -10.55
N ARG A 279 11.52 1.60 -10.61
CA ARG A 279 12.17 2.21 -11.79
C ARG A 279 11.20 2.50 -12.92
N GLU A 280 9.92 2.73 -12.62
CA GLU A 280 8.84 2.97 -13.58
C GLU A 280 8.60 4.46 -13.91
N VAL A 281 9.27 5.37 -13.21
CA VAL A 281 9.22 6.82 -13.47
C VAL A 281 9.59 7.13 -14.92
N GLN A 282 8.75 7.85 -15.68
CA GLN A 282 8.92 8.05 -17.14
C GLN A 282 9.80 9.24 -17.52
N THR A 283 9.84 10.25 -16.66
CA THR A 283 10.72 11.41 -16.78
C THR A 283 11.47 11.62 -15.48
N PHE A 284 12.71 12.09 -15.50
CA PHE A 284 13.42 12.36 -14.25
C PHE A 284 14.34 13.57 -14.39
N ASP A 285 14.16 14.57 -13.53
CA ASP A 285 14.95 15.79 -13.54
C ASP A 285 15.69 16.05 -12.21
N GLU A 286 16.25 17.26 -12.06
CA GLU A 286 17.00 17.65 -10.87
C GLU A 286 16.08 17.87 -9.65
N ASN A 287 14.83 18.27 -9.85
CA ASN A 287 13.85 18.45 -8.79
C ASN A 287 13.39 17.09 -8.25
N ASP A 288 13.21 16.12 -9.14
CA ASP A 288 12.99 14.71 -8.79
C ASP A 288 14.16 14.13 -7.98
N LEU A 289 15.40 14.50 -8.31
CA LEU A 289 16.60 14.11 -7.54
C LEU A 289 16.58 14.70 -6.13
N LEU A 290 16.24 15.98 -6.00
CA LEU A 290 16.07 16.65 -4.71
C LEU A 290 14.97 15.95 -3.88
N ARG A 291 13.81 15.68 -4.51
CA ARG A 291 12.66 14.99 -3.89
C ARG A 291 13.01 13.61 -3.38
N ILE A 292 13.67 12.78 -4.19
CA ILE A 292 14.01 11.42 -3.74
C ILE A 292 15.02 11.43 -2.60
N CYS A 293 15.97 12.39 -2.61
CA CYS A 293 16.90 12.56 -1.49
C CYS A 293 16.15 12.91 -0.20
N PHE A 294 15.20 13.85 -0.24
CA PHE A 294 14.33 14.17 0.89
C PHE A 294 13.57 12.95 1.42
N LEU A 295 12.85 12.25 0.54
CA LEU A 295 12.02 11.11 0.90
C LEU A 295 12.77 9.92 1.49
N VAL A 296 13.98 9.68 1.01
CA VAL A 296 14.86 8.62 1.50
C VAL A 296 15.45 8.99 2.86
N LEU A 297 15.81 10.25 3.07
CA LEU A 297 16.40 10.72 4.32
C LEU A 297 15.37 10.91 5.44
N GLN A 298 14.10 11.22 5.12
CA GLN A 298 13.02 11.36 6.12
C GLN A 298 12.69 10.04 6.84
N ARG A 299 12.73 8.91 6.12
CA ARG A 299 12.37 7.58 6.63
C ARG A 299 13.47 6.89 7.47
N LYS A 300 14.49 7.64 7.92
CA LYS A 300 15.74 7.16 8.56
C LYS A 300 15.63 6.59 9.99
N ARG A 301 14.49 6.07 10.45
CA ARG A 301 14.37 5.68 11.87
C ARG A 301 15.12 4.40 12.28
N GLU A 302 15.53 3.50 11.36
CA GLU A 302 16.11 2.19 11.76
C GLU A 302 17.29 1.63 10.91
N GLN A 303 17.76 2.31 9.86
CA GLN A 303 18.80 1.77 8.94
C GLN A 303 20.13 2.54 8.97
N ARG A 304 21.25 1.82 8.78
CA ARG A 304 22.58 2.42 8.64
C ARG A 304 22.63 3.33 7.41
N ARG A 305 22.97 4.62 7.59
CA ARG A 305 23.08 5.65 6.54
C ARG A 305 23.73 5.16 5.25
N ALA A 306 24.86 4.46 5.35
CA ALA A 306 25.61 3.95 4.20
C ALA A 306 24.79 2.97 3.35
N LYS A 307 23.97 2.11 3.97
CA LYS A 307 23.11 1.16 3.24
C LYS A 307 22.04 1.89 2.43
N VAL A 308 21.43 2.91 3.04
CA VAL A 308 20.38 3.73 2.42
C VAL A 308 20.94 4.51 1.23
N VAL A 309 22.09 5.16 1.41
CA VAL A 309 22.76 5.92 0.34
C VAL A 309 23.19 5.01 -0.80
N ASN A 310 23.77 3.84 -0.52
CA ASN A 310 24.18 2.91 -1.56
C ASN A 310 23.00 2.38 -2.37
N ALA A 311 21.88 2.05 -1.71
CA ALA A 311 20.66 1.61 -2.39
C ALA A 311 20.05 2.72 -3.27
N LEU A 312 20.04 3.97 -2.79
CA LEU A 312 19.62 5.14 -3.58
C LEU A 312 20.51 5.30 -4.82
N MET A 313 21.84 5.26 -4.65
CA MET A 313 22.80 5.40 -5.75
C MET A 313 22.59 4.34 -6.83
N GLU A 314 22.46 3.07 -6.44
CA GLU A 314 22.23 1.96 -7.36
C GLU A 314 20.91 2.11 -8.13
N THR A 315 19.83 2.43 -7.42
CA THR A 315 18.51 2.61 -8.02
C THR A 315 18.50 3.80 -8.99
N LEU A 316 19.08 4.93 -8.59
CA LEU A 316 19.18 6.14 -9.41
C LEU A 316 20.01 5.89 -10.67
N GLN A 317 21.15 5.20 -10.55
CA GLN A 317 22.00 4.86 -11.69
C GLN A 317 21.26 4.01 -12.72
N GLN A 318 20.55 2.97 -12.27
CA GLN A 318 19.78 2.09 -13.14
C GLN A 318 18.60 2.82 -13.79
N LEU A 319 17.89 3.67 -13.05
CA LEU A 319 16.80 4.48 -13.57
C LEU A 319 17.28 5.47 -14.64
N LEU A 320 18.32 6.25 -14.36
CA LEU A 320 18.85 7.23 -15.32
C LEU A 320 19.45 6.54 -16.56
N MET A 321 20.03 5.35 -16.41
CA MET A 321 20.49 4.54 -17.54
C MET A 321 19.33 4.12 -18.44
N ARG A 322 18.21 3.65 -17.86
CA ARG A 322 16.99 3.32 -18.60
C ARG A 322 16.41 4.55 -19.30
N LEU A 323 16.26 5.66 -18.58
CA LEU A 323 15.61 6.87 -19.10
C LEU A 323 16.42 7.58 -20.16
N ARG A 324 17.75 7.47 -20.12
CA ARG A 324 18.61 7.98 -21.20
C ARG A 324 18.31 7.26 -22.52
N ALA A 325 18.05 5.96 -22.49
CA ALA A 325 17.71 5.19 -23.68
C ALA A 325 16.35 5.58 -24.28
N SER A 326 15.39 6.00 -23.45
CA SER A 326 14.05 6.43 -23.88
C SER A 326 13.92 7.94 -24.10
N GLY A 327 14.94 8.75 -23.81
CA GLY A 327 14.87 10.21 -23.86
C GLY A 327 14.10 10.86 -22.69
N GLY A 328 13.76 10.09 -21.65
CA GLY A 328 13.00 10.56 -20.49
C GLY A 328 13.81 11.42 -19.51
N THR A 329 15.11 11.62 -19.72
CA THR A 329 15.91 12.47 -18.85
C THR A 329 17.03 13.16 -19.61
N LYS A 330 17.28 14.43 -19.23
CA LYS A 330 18.51 15.16 -19.59
C LYS A 330 19.56 15.06 -18.48
N LEU A 331 19.18 14.59 -17.30
CA LEU A 331 20.05 14.45 -16.15
C LEU A 331 21.03 13.30 -16.38
N GLN A 332 22.30 13.57 -16.15
CA GLN A 332 23.34 12.55 -16.17
C GLN A 332 23.58 12.07 -14.75
N PHE A 333 23.67 10.74 -14.58
CA PHE A 333 24.06 10.20 -13.29
C PHE A 333 25.42 10.77 -12.87
N SER A 334 25.44 11.36 -11.67
CA SER A 334 26.65 11.85 -11.04
C SER A 334 26.64 11.53 -9.56
N GLN A 335 27.66 10.83 -9.10
CA GLN A 335 27.81 10.45 -7.71
C GLN A 335 28.03 11.70 -6.84
N THR A 336 28.84 12.65 -7.31
CA THR A 336 29.07 13.93 -6.61
C THR A 336 27.80 14.76 -6.47
N ARG A 337 27.02 14.89 -7.56
CA ARG A 337 25.74 15.61 -7.57
C ARG A 337 24.72 14.97 -6.61
N THR A 338 24.64 13.65 -6.60
CA THR A 338 23.75 12.92 -5.69
C THR A 338 24.17 13.10 -4.23
N TYR A 339 25.48 13.01 -3.93
CA TYR A 339 26.00 13.27 -2.60
C TYR A 339 25.80 14.70 -2.13
N PHE A 340 25.93 15.68 -3.03
CA PHE A 340 25.62 17.08 -2.75
C PHE A 340 24.18 17.22 -2.23
N TRP A 341 23.20 16.71 -2.97
CA TRP A 341 21.79 16.78 -2.55
C TRP A 341 21.54 16.03 -1.24
N ILE A 342 22.13 14.85 -1.07
CA ILE A 342 22.04 14.10 0.19
C ILE A 342 22.54 14.94 1.37
N GLN A 343 23.69 15.60 1.24
CA GLN A 343 24.28 16.39 2.35
C GLN A 343 23.47 17.67 2.63
N ILE A 344 23.04 18.38 1.58
CA ILE A 344 22.28 19.62 1.71
C ILE A 344 20.88 19.37 2.28
N VAL A 345 20.20 18.32 1.84
CA VAL A 345 18.88 17.98 2.37
C VAL A 345 18.97 17.49 3.82
N ASP A 346 19.98 16.69 4.15
CA ASP A 346 20.22 16.23 5.51
C ASP A 346 20.53 17.42 6.46
N ALA A 347 21.31 18.39 5.98
CA ALA A 347 21.57 19.66 6.66
C ALA A 347 20.30 20.50 6.89
N ALA A 348 19.47 20.65 5.86
CA ALA A 348 18.21 21.38 5.93
C ALA A 348 17.22 20.71 6.89
N MET A 349 17.08 19.38 6.82
CA MET A 349 16.23 18.65 7.78
C MET A 349 16.79 18.68 9.20
N ALA A 350 18.11 18.72 9.37
CA ALA A 350 18.73 18.87 10.69
C ALA A 350 18.43 20.25 11.29
N SER A 351 18.43 21.33 10.51
CA SER A 351 18.11 22.67 11.02
C SER A 351 16.67 22.79 11.55
N LEU A 352 15.72 22.05 10.96
CA LEU A 352 14.34 21.97 11.44
C LEU A 352 14.19 21.29 12.81
N ARG A 353 15.12 20.40 13.20
CA ARG A 353 15.07 19.69 14.49
C ARG A 353 15.37 20.61 15.69
N PHE A 354 15.99 21.76 15.43
CA PHE A 354 16.40 22.72 16.45
C PHE A 354 15.43 23.91 16.60
N MET A 355 14.31 23.92 15.85
CA MET A 355 13.24 24.89 16.09
C MET A 355 12.42 24.45 17.31
N GLU A 356 11.92 25.41 18.11
CA GLU A 356 11.25 25.16 19.41
C GLU A 356 10.01 24.24 19.32
N ASP A 357 9.51 24.05 18.11
CA ASP A 357 8.35 23.28 17.68
C ASP A 357 8.69 21.89 17.08
N GLY A 358 9.98 21.55 16.95
CA GLY A 358 10.45 20.28 16.39
C GLY A 358 10.20 20.13 14.88
N THR A 359 10.80 19.10 14.26
CA THR A 359 10.43 18.73 12.88
C THR A 359 8.97 18.28 12.86
N PRO A 360 8.10 18.85 12.02
CA PRO A 360 6.75 18.32 11.84
C PRO A 360 6.85 16.85 11.44
N GLU A 361 6.24 15.94 12.21
CA GLU A 361 6.31 14.50 11.92
C GLU A 361 5.75 14.15 10.54
N ASP A 362 4.96 15.05 9.95
CA ASP A 362 4.26 14.93 8.67
C ASP A 362 4.78 15.88 7.58
N LEU A 363 6.02 16.40 7.66
CA LEU A 363 6.56 17.28 6.61
C LEU A 363 6.64 16.55 5.27
N ASP A 364 5.89 16.99 4.26
CA ASP A 364 5.98 16.46 2.89
C ASP A 364 7.00 17.23 2.03
N PHE A 365 7.28 16.75 0.82
CA PHE A 365 8.25 17.41 -0.06
C PHE A 365 7.82 18.82 -0.47
N HIS A 366 6.53 19.05 -0.63
CA HIS A 366 6.01 20.38 -0.94
C HIS A 366 6.31 21.36 0.21
N GLY A 367 6.01 20.98 1.45
CA GLY A 367 6.34 21.74 2.64
C GLY A 367 7.85 21.97 2.79
N PHE A 368 8.68 20.95 2.53
CA PHE A 368 10.13 21.10 2.50
C PHE A 368 10.58 22.15 1.48
N SER A 369 10.01 22.12 0.27
CA SER A 369 10.33 23.08 -0.80
C SER A 369 9.91 24.51 -0.47
N VAL A 370 8.80 24.68 0.26
CA VAL A 370 8.33 25.99 0.76
C VAL A 370 9.22 26.53 1.87
N LEU A 371 9.73 25.67 2.75
CA LEU A 371 10.63 26.05 3.84
C LEU A 371 12.05 26.40 3.36
N PHE A 372 12.53 25.74 2.31
CA PHE A 372 13.87 25.91 1.76
C PHE A 372 13.86 26.28 0.27
N PRO A 373 13.24 27.42 -0.11
CA PRO A 373 13.09 27.80 -1.51
C PRO A 373 14.42 28.07 -2.20
N GLU A 374 15.49 28.38 -1.46
CA GLU A 374 16.86 28.55 -1.95
C GLU A 374 17.50 27.25 -2.46
N LEU A 375 16.97 26.10 -2.05
CA LEU A 375 17.44 24.79 -2.49
C LEU A 375 16.84 24.33 -3.82
N HIS A 376 15.93 25.10 -4.42
CA HIS A 376 15.35 24.76 -5.71
C HIS A 376 16.45 24.64 -6.79
N PRO A 377 16.45 23.59 -7.63
CA PRO A 377 17.47 23.37 -8.67
C PRO A 377 17.76 24.57 -9.57
N ASP A 378 16.73 25.34 -9.95
CA ASP A 378 16.88 26.54 -10.80
C ASP A 378 17.79 27.62 -10.19
N LYS A 379 17.96 27.63 -8.87
CA LYS A 379 18.85 28.56 -8.17
C LYS A 379 20.30 28.10 -8.14
N ASN A 380 20.60 26.91 -8.65
CA ASN A 380 21.94 26.31 -8.68
C ASN A 380 22.66 26.37 -7.33
N PRO A 381 22.07 25.81 -6.24
CA PRO A 381 22.64 25.90 -4.89
C PRO A 381 24.03 25.25 -4.78
N TRP A 382 24.37 24.32 -5.67
CA TRP A 382 25.68 23.68 -5.76
C TRP A 382 26.82 24.65 -6.10
N SER A 383 26.53 25.74 -6.82
CA SER A 383 27.53 26.69 -7.32
C SER A 383 28.28 27.46 -6.22
N ILE A 384 27.73 27.45 -5.02
CA ILE A 384 28.35 27.99 -3.79
C ILE A 384 29.54 27.12 -3.35
N TYR A 385 29.45 25.81 -3.58
CA TYR A 385 30.39 24.81 -3.07
C TYR A 385 31.35 24.31 -4.15
N TYR A 386 30.88 24.22 -5.39
CA TYR A 386 31.62 23.67 -6.52
C TYR A 386 31.79 24.67 -7.67
N SER A 387 32.93 24.60 -8.38
CA SER A 387 33.05 25.07 -9.76
C SER A 387 32.31 24.13 -10.72
N GLU A 388 31.88 24.65 -11.87
CA GLU A 388 31.25 23.86 -12.93
C GLU A 388 32.22 22.77 -13.45
N ASP A 389 33.49 23.12 -13.62
CA ASP A 389 34.57 22.21 -14.00
C ASP A 389 34.68 21.01 -13.06
N THR A 390 34.46 21.20 -11.76
CA THR A 390 34.50 20.12 -10.76
C THR A 390 33.17 19.35 -10.73
N PHE A 391 32.04 20.06 -10.62
CA PHE A 391 30.72 19.46 -10.39
C PHE A 391 30.24 18.59 -11.56
N ASP A 392 30.55 19.00 -12.79
CA ASP A 392 30.12 18.31 -14.02
C ASP A 392 31.22 17.45 -14.66
N SER A 393 32.38 17.35 -13.99
CA SER A 393 33.52 16.53 -14.43
C SER A 393 33.18 15.06 -14.63
N MET A 394 33.95 14.39 -15.49
CA MET A 394 33.85 12.94 -15.66
C MET A 394 34.19 12.16 -14.38
N GLU A 395 35.05 12.72 -13.53
CA GLU A 395 35.41 12.16 -12.23
C GLU A 395 34.23 12.25 -11.26
N ALA A 396 33.60 13.43 -11.16
CA ALA A 396 32.41 13.65 -10.33
C ALA A 396 31.23 12.73 -10.69
N ARG A 397 31.19 12.24 -11.93
CA ARG A 397 30.20 11.25 -12.36
C ARG A 397 30.43 9.86 -11.79
N ARG A 398 31.70 9.45 -11.68
CA ARG A 398 32.13 8.11 -11.30
C ARG A 398 32.31 7.95 -9.80
N GLU A 399 32.74 9.01 -9.14
CA GLU A 399 33.02 9.01 -7.70
C GLU A 399 32.66 10.35 -7.05
N PHE A 400 32.71 10.36 -5.73
CA PHE A 400 32.49 11.58 -4.96
C PHE A 400 33.75 12.44 -4.96
N VAL A 401 33.63 13.64 -5.53
CA VAL A 401 34.67 14.67 -5.54
C VAL A 401 34.32 15.73 -4.49
N LEU A 402 35.32 16.13 -3.71
CA LEU A 402 35.15 17.15 -2.69
C LEU A 402 34.91 18.54 -3.31
N PRO A 403 34.14 19.41 -2.64
CA PRO A 403 33.94 20.79 -3.08
C PRO A 403 35.26 21.58 -3.19
N ASP A 404 35.43 22.33 -4.26
CA ASP A 404 36.62 23.13 -4.55
C ASP A 404 36.49 24.62 -4.20
N LYS A 405 35.27 25.14 -3.96
CA LYS A 405 35.05 26.53 -3.53
C LYS A 405 34.82 26.67 -2.03
N LYS A 406 33.89 25.87 -1.48
CA LYS A 406 33.48 25.93 -0.08
C LYS A 406 33.12 24.53 0.41
N SER A 407 33.52 24.18 1.63
CA SER A 407 33.12 22.91 2.25
C SER A 407 31.61 22.80 2.39
N LEU A 408 31.07 21.60 2.16
CA LEU A 408 29.66 21.31 2.40
C LEU A 408 29.35 21.35 3.90
N PRO A 409 28.09 21.62 4.29
CA PRO A 409 27.71 21.65 5.70
C PRO A 409 27.93 20.28 6.35
N ASN A 410 28.81 20.23 7.36
CA ASN A 410 29.03 19.04 8.17
C ASN A 410 28.00 18.99 9.30
N PHE A 411 26.90 18.29 9.08
CA PHE A 411 26.04 17.82 10.16
C PHE A 411 26.47 16.40 10.50
N PHE A 412 27.57 16.30 11.25
CA PHE A 412 28.07 15.05 11.84
C PHE A 412 27.63 14.94 13.28
#